data_AF-A0A6L4YEW7-F1
#
_entry.id   AF-A0A6L4YEW7-F1
#
_cell.length_a   1.000
_cell.length_b   1.000
_cell.length_c   1.000
_cell.angle_alpha   90.00
_cell.angle_beta   90.00
_cell.angle_gamma   90.00
#
_symmetry.space_group_name_H-M   'P 1'
#
loop_
_entity.id
_entity.type
_entity.pdbx_description
1 polymer ?
#
loop_
_entity_poly.entity_id
_entity_poly.type
_entity_poly.pdbx_seq_one_letter_code
_entity_poly.pdbx_strand_id
1 'polypeptide(L)'
;MATDYIVAKYGSDVRAVAAGAVPFLRLMGVVSGGWMMARAALVAQGKIAGGDADPFYPAKIATAHFYADHVMAAAAGLAQEVVQGGASALALDEAMF
;
A
#
# COMPACT_ATOMS: atom_id res chain seq x y z
N MET A 1 -5.60 9.38 -6.38
CA MET A 1 -5.89 10.17 -5.17
C MET A 1 -4.63 10.58 -4.41
N ALA A 2 -3.83 9.66 -3.85
CA ALA A 2 -2.60 10.03 -3.13
C ALA A 2 -1.48 10.58 -4.04
N THR A 3 -1.22 9.91 -5.17
CA THR A 3 -0.31 10.41 -6.22
C THR A 3 -0.75 11.77 -6.76
N ASP A 4 -2.04 11.92 -7.05
CA ASP A 4 -2.61 13.15 -7.61
C ASP A 4 -2.49 14.30 -6.62
N TYR A 5 -2.70 14.04 -5.33
CA TYR A 5 -2.47 15.01 -4.27
C TYR A 5 -1.02 15.48 -4.23
N ILE A 6 -0.05 14.55 -4.25
CA ILE A 6 1.38 14.89 -4.27
C ILE A 6 1.69 15.78 -5.47
N VAL A 7 1.28 15.39 -6.68
CA VAL A 7 1.54 16.17 -7.90
C VAL A 7 0.89 17.55 -7.84
N ALA A 8 -0.34 17.64 -7.34
CA ALA A 8 -1.08 18.90 -7.27
C ALA A 8 -0.55 19.86 -6.19
N LYS A 9 -0.01 19.34 -5.08
CA LYS A 9 0.37 20.15 -3.91
C LYS A 9 1.85 20.41 -3.77
N TYR A 10 2.71 19.61 -4.42
CA TYR A 10 4.16 19.75 -4.26
C TYR A 10 4.67 21.16 -4.57
N GLY A 11 4.15 21.83 -5.59
CA GLY A 11 4.58 23.19 -5.94
C GLY A 11 4.08 24.29 -4.98
N SER A 12 3.00 24.05 -4.24
CA SER A 12 2.35 25.07 -3.40
C SER A 12 2.54 24.84 -1.90
N ASP A 13 2.74 23.60 -1.47
CA ASP A 13 2.86 23.21 -0.06
C ASP A 13 3.78 21.98 0.09
N VAL A 14 5.08 22.23 -0.11
CA VAL A 14 6.11 21.18 -0.07
C VAL A 14 6.16 20.49 1.31
N ARG A 15 5.94 21.25 2.40
CA ARG A 15 6.06 20.73 3.76
C ARG A 15 4.97 19.71 4.07
N ALA A 16 3.71 20.01 3.73
CA ALA A 16 2.62 19.06 3.92
C ALA A 16 2.82 17.79 3.08
N VAL A 17 3.30 17.93 1.84
CA VAL A 17 3.60 16.78 0.97
C VAL A 17 4.77 15.95 1.51
N ALA A 18 5.83 16.60 2.02
CA ALA A 18 6.99 15.92 2.59
C ALA A 18 6.63 15.13 3.86
N ALA A 19 5.71 15.64 4.69
CA ALA A 19 5.21 14.92 5.85
C ALA A 19 4.53 13.59 5.47
N GLY A 20 3.92 13.51 4.28
CA GLY A 20 3.30 12.30 3.74
C GLY A 20 4.26 11.33 3.03
N ALA A 21 5.56 11.60 2.95
CA ALA A 21 6.49 10.81 2.12
C ALA A 21 6.65 9.35 2.59
N VAL A 22 6.82 9.13 3.89
CA VAL A 22 6.97 7.77 4.45
C VAL A 22 5.67 6.96 4.33
N PRO A 23 4.48 7.51 4.68
CA PRO A 23 3.20 6.85 4.41
C PRO A 23 3.00 6.50 2.94
N PHE A 24 3.38 7.40 2.03
CA PHE A 24 3.29 7.17 0.59
C PHE A 24 4.21 6.02 0.13
N LEU A 25 5.46 5.97 0.63
CA LEU A 25 6.38 4.87 0.34
C LEU A 25 5.83 3.52 0.82
N ARG A 26 5.24 3.48 2.03
CA ARG A 26 4.60 2.27 2.56
C ARG A 26 3.39 1.87 1.72
N LEU A 27 2.56 2.82 1.31
CA LEU A 27 1.42 2.58 0.44
C LEU A 27 1.86 1.93 -0.88
N MET A 28 2.89 2.47 -1.50
CA MET A 28 3.47 1.92 -2.74
C MET A 28 3.95 0.48 -2.55
N GLY A 29 4.63 0.20 -1.43
CA GLY A 29 5.07 -1.17 -1.09
C GLY A 29 3.91 -2.14 -0.92
N VAL A 30 2.87 -1.75 -0.17
CA VAL A 30 1.67 -2.58 0.09
C VAL A 30 0.92 -2.89 -1.21
N VAL A 31 0.66 -1.88 -2.05
CA VAL A 31 -0.08 -2.06 -3.30
C VAL A 31 0.73 -2.90 -4.29
N SER A 32 2.03 -2.64 -4.43
CA SER A 32 2.90 -3.41 -5.33
C SER A 32 3.04 -4.86 -4.89
N GLY A 33 3.17 -5.10 -3.58
CA GLY A 33 3.21 -6.44 -3.00
C GLY A 33 1.90 -7.20 -3.22
N GLY A 34 0.76 -6.54 -3.01
CA GLY A 34 -0.56 -7.11 -3.27
C GLY A 34 -0.74 -7.50 -4.74
N TRP A 35 -0.29 -6.65 -5.67
CA TRP A 35 -0.32 -6.96 -7.09
C TRP A 35 0.54 -8.19 -7.44
N MET A 36 1.75 -8.30 -6.89
CA MET A 36 2.59 -9.49 -7.09
C MET A 36 1.96 -10.76 -6.49
N MET A 37 1.33 -10.66 -5.33
CA MET A 37 0.62 -11.79 -4.72
C MET A 37 -0.57 -12.25 -5.56
N ALA A 38 -1.36 -11.32 -6.09
CA ALA A 38 -2.47 -11.64 -6.99
C ALA A 38 -1.98 -12.33 -8.27
N ARG A 39 -0.89 -11.84 -8.87
CA ARG A 39 -0.27 -12.51 -10.03
C ARG A 39 0.21 -13.92 -9.70
N ALA A 40 0.84 -14.12 -8.55
CA ALA A 40 1.27 -15.45 -8.11
C ALA A 40 0.08 -16.40 -7.89
N ALA A 41 -1.02 -15.91 -7.32
CA ALA A 41 -2.24 -16.68 -7.11
C ALA A 41 -2.88 -17.10 -8.44
N LEU A 42 -2.91 -16.23 -9.46
CA LEU A 42 -3.41 -16.57 -10.80
C LEU A 42 -2.57 -17.68 -11.45
N VAL A 43 -1.24 -17.61 -11.34
CA VAL A 43 -0.35 -18.67 -11.86
C VAL A 43 -0.58 -19.99 -11.10
N ALA A 44 -0.70 -19.95 -9.78
CA ALA A 44 -0.97 -21.13 -8.96
C ALA A 44 -2.31 -21.79 -9.33
N GLN A 45 -3.36 -20.99 -9.55
CA GLN A 45 -4.65 -21.49 -10.03
C GLN A 45 -4.52 -22.17 -11.40
N GLY A 46 -3.75 -21.58 -12.33
CA GLY A 46 -3.50 -22.18 -13.64
C GLY A 46 -2.75 -23.53 -13.55
N LYS A 47 -1.83 -23.67 -12.60
CA LYS A 47 -1.09 -24.93 -12.35
C LYS A 47 -2.00 -26.03 -11.82
N ILE A 48 -2.84 -25.69 -10.83
CA ILE A 48 -3.85 -26.62 -10.30
C ILE A 48 -4.83 -27.06 -11.41
N ALA A 49 -5.31 -26.11 -12.21
CA ALA A 49 -6.21 -26.42 -13.34
C ALA A 49 -5.54 -27.30 -14.42
N GLY A 50 -4.22 -27.20 -14.57
CA GLY A 50 -3.41 -28.05 -15.43
C GLY A 50 -3.13 -29.46 -14.88
N GLY A 51 -3.67 -29.80 -13.69
CA GLY A 51 -3.52 -31.11 -13.07
C GLY A 51 -2.29 -31.26 -12.16
N ASP A 52 -1.58 -30.15 -11.87
CA ASP A 52 -0.47 -30.17 -10.93
C ASP A 52 -0.99 -30.24 -9.48
N ALA A 53 -0.56 -31.26 -8.73
CA ALA A 53 -1.04 -31.57 -7.39
C ALA A 53 -0.09 -31.12 -6.27
N ASP A 54 0.94 -30.32 -6.60
CA ASP A 54 1.86 -29.80 -5.58
C ASP A 54 1.10 -28.95 -4.53
N PRO A 55 1.17 -29.30 -3.22
CA PRO A 55 0.52 -28.54 -2.15
C PRO A 55 1.01 -27.10 -2.02
N PHE A 56 2.15 -26.74 -2.64
CA PHE A 56 2.62 -25.36 -2.73
C PHE A 56 1.60 -24.41 -3.35
N TYR A 57 0.87 -24.82 -4.41
CA TYR A 57 -0.06 -23.94 -5.11
C TYR A 57 -1.27 -23.52 -4.27
N PRO A 58 -2.03 -24.43 -3.62
CA PRO A 58 -3.10 -24.03 -2.72
C PRO A 58 -2.58 -23.21 -1.53
N ALA A 59 -1.39 -23.53 -0.99
CA ALA A 59 -0.76 -22.72 0.05
C ALA A 59 -0.42 -21.30 -0.43
N LYS A 60 0.03 -21.15 -1.68
CA LYS A 60 0.34 -19.86 -2.28
C LYS A 60 -0.91 -18.99 -2.47
N ILE A 61 -2.02 -19.60 -2.89
CA ILE A 61 -3.32 -18.92 -2.99
C ILE A 61 -3.76 -18.44 -1.61
N ALA A 62 -3.70 -19.30 -0.58
CA ALA A 62 -4.05 -18.92 0.79
C ALA A 62 -3.17 -17.76 1.31
N THR A 63 -1.88 -17.77 1.00
CA THR A 63 -0.95 -16.67 1.36
C THR A 63 -1.33 -15.36 0.68
N ALA A 64 -1.75 -15.40 -0.59
CA ALA A 64 -2.18 -14.22 -1.32
C ALA A 64 -3.48 -13.62 -0.74
N HIS A 65 -4.43 -14.48 -0.34
CA HIS A 65 -5.62 -14.04 0.40
C HIS A 65 -5.26 -13.39 1.72
N PHE A 66 -4.39 -14.01 2.53
CA PHE A 66 -3.91 -13.40 3.77
C PHE A 66 -3.31 -12.01 3.54
N TYR A 67 -2.49 -11.85 2.49
CA TYR A 67 -1.92 -10.54 2.16
C TYR A 67 -3.02 -9.51 1.84
N ALA A 68 -4.02 -9.89 1.04
CA ALA A 68 -5.14 -9.02 0.70
C ALA A 68 -5.95 -8.61 1.94
N ASP A 69 -6.27 -9.57 2.80
CA ASP A 69 -7.15 -9.34 3.94
C ASP A 69 -6.46 -8.59 5.09
N HIS A 70 -5.15 -8.83 5.30
CA HIS A 70 -4.44 -8.31 6.46
C HIS A 70 -3.44 -7.19 6.15
N VAL A 71 -2.70 -7.30 5.05
CA VAL A 71 -1.65 -6.32 4.71
C VAL A 71 -2.24 -5.20 3.86
N MET A 72 -3.02 -5.56 2.84
CA MET A 72 -3.61 -4.59 1.92
C MET A 72 -4.72 -3.75 2.55
N ALA A 73 -5.33 -4.23 3.65
CA ALA A 73 -6.28 -3.46 4.45
C ALA A 73 -5.72 -2.09 4.91
N ALA A 74 -4.40 -1.98 5.14
CA ALA A 74 -3.77 -0.72 5.53
C ALA A 74 -3.71 0.33 4.40
N ALA A 75 -3.88 -0.06 3.14
CA ALA A 75 -3.68 0.83 1.99
C ALA A 75 -4.59 2.06 2.03
N ALA A 76 -5.87 1.90 2.40
CA ALA A 76 -6.80 3.02 2.49
C ALA A 76 -6.39 4.03 3.58
N GLY A 77 -5.95 3.54 4.74
CA GLY A 77 -5.46 4.38 5.83
C GLY A 77 -4.19 5.14 5.47
N LEU A 78 -3.22 4.46 4.84
CA LEU A 78 -1.99 5.10 4.35
C LEU A 78 -2.29 6.17 3.31
N ALA A 79 -3.24 5.94 2.40
CA ALA A 79 -3.66 6.95 1.44
C ALA A 79 -4.31 8.17 2.11
N GLN A 80 -5.08 7.98 3.18
CA GLN A 80 -5.63 9.08 3.98
C GLN A 80 -4.54 9.88 4.68
N GLU A 81 -3.54 9.22 5.26
CA GLU A 81 -2.39 9.86 5.91
C GLU A 81 -1.62 10.76 4.93
N VAL A 82 -1.40 10.29 3.70
CA VAL A 82 -0.74 11.09 2.64
C VAL A 82 -1.53 12.35 2.28
N VAL A 83 -2.87 12.26 2.21
CA VAL A 83 -3.72 13.36 1.71
C VAL A 83 -4.09 14.34 2.82
N GLN A 84 -4.28 13.87 4.05
CA GLN A 84 -4.86 14.65 5.15
C GLN A 84 -3.92 14.84 6.35
N GLY A 85 -2.85 14.04 6.48
CA GLY A 85 -1.99 14.02 7.67
C GLY A 85 -1.03 15.20 7.79
N GLY A 86 -0.76 15.91 6.69
CA GLY A 86 0.23 17.00 6.65
C GLY A 86 -0.08 18.15 7.62
N ALA A 87 -1.35 18.58 7.70
CA ALA A 87 -1.74 19.68 8.58
C ALA A 87 -1.56 19.33 10.07
N SER A 88 -1.96 18.13 10.49
CA SER A 88 -1.78 17.66 11.87
C SER A 88 -0.30 17.43 12.22
N ALA A 89 0.51 16.95 11.27
CA ALA A 89 1.93 16.72 11.49
C ALA A 89 2.72 18.03 11.69
N LEU A 90 2.20 19.14 11.16
CA LEU A 90 2.84 20.46 11.20
C LEU A 90 2.15 21.44 12.17
N ALA A 91 1.22 20.95 13.00
CA ALA A 91 0.39 21.80 13.84
C ALA A 91 1.12 22.34 15.09
N LEU A 92 2.17 21.65 15.56
CA LEU A 92 2.92 22.03 16.74
C LEU A 92 4.11 22.93 16.37
N ASP A 93 4.29 23.98 17.14
CA ASP A 93 5.50 24.81 17.11
C ASP A 93 6.67 24.07 17.79
N GLU A 94 7.89 24.39 17.38
CA GLU A 94 9.11 23.79 17.93
C GLU A 94 9.21 23.93 19.46
N ALA A 95 8.72 25.04 20.05
CA ALA A 95 8.75 25.25 21.49
C ALA A 95 7.83 24.31 22.31
N MET A 96 6.98 23.52 21.65
CA MET A 96 6.04 22.59 22.28
C MET A 96 6.53 21.14 22.32
N PHE A 97 7.76 20.86 21.85
CA PHE A 97 8.42 19.55 21.88
C PHE A 97 9.44 19.43 23.01
#